data_AF-A0A858C0D4-F1
#
_entry.id   AF-A0A858C0D4-F1
#
_cell.length_a   1.000
_cell.length_b   1.000
_cell.length_c   1.000
_cell.angle_alpha   90.00
_cell.angle_beta   90.00
_cell.angle_gamma   90.00
#
_symmetry.space_group_name_H-M   'P 1'
#
loop_
_entity.id
_entity.type
_entity.pdbx_description
1 polymer ?
#
loop_
_entity_poly.entity_id
_entity_poly.type
_entity_poly.pdbx_seq_one_letter_code
_entity_poly.pdbx_strand_id
1 'polypeptide(L)' 'MDCVSGCPLAMAYVPWQQWTTTYDMEEGFSAGTIFPELDLPFLGGACK' A
#
# COMPACT_ATOMS: atom_id res chain seq x y z
N MET A 1 -9.67 15.67 -20.37
CA MET A 1 -10.45 14.42 -20.29
C MET A 1 -9.82 13.60 -19.19
N ASP A 2 -10.35 13.72 -17.98
CA ASP A 2 -9.87 12.97 -16.82
C ASP A 2 -10.25 11.49 -16.99
N CYS A 3 -9.24 10.62 -16.99
CA CYS A 3 -9.39 9.18 -17.19
C CYS A 3 -10.23 8.49 -16.09
N VAL A 4 -10.59 9.22 -15.03
CA VAL A 4 -11.38 8.75 -13.88
C VAL A 4 -12.89 8.93 -14.08
N SER A 5 -13.34 9.87 -14.92
CA SER A 5 -14.77 10.23 -15.05
C SER A 5 -15.71 9.07 -15.42
N GLY A 6 -15.20 8.07 -16.15
CA GLY A 6 -15.98 6.93 -16.66
C GLY A 6 -15.75 5.60 -15.94
N CYS A 7 -14.87 5.56 -14.92
CA CYS A 7 -14.59 4.32 -14.20
C CYS A 7 -15.69 4.05 -13.16
N PRO A 8 -16.28 2.83 -13.11
CA PRO A 8 -17.19 2.48 -12.02
C PRO A 8 -16.44 2.48 -10.69
N LEU A 9 -17.14 2.84 -9.60
CA LEU A 9 -16.60 2.75 -8.24
C LEU A 9 -16.19 1.30 -7.94
N ALA A 10 -14.92 1.10 -7.61
CA ALA A 10 -14.42 -0.22 -7.22
C ALA A 10 -14.77 -0.50 -5.75
N MET A 11 -15.28 -1.70 -5.50
CA MET A 11 -15.44 -2.26 -4.15
C MET A 11 -14.43 -3.40 -3.99
N ALA A 12 -13.55 -3.31 -3.00
CA ALA A 12 -12.56 -4.33 -2.69
C ALA A 12 -12.76 -4.83 -1.26
N TYR A 13 -12.58 -6.14 -1.06
CA TYR A 13 -12.53 -6.72 0.27
C TYR A 13 -11.08 -6.65 0.78
N VAL A 14 -10.85 -5.81 1.78
CA VAL A 14 -9.56 -5.73 2.46
C VAL A 14 -9.62 -6.67 3.66
N PRO A 15 -8.73 -7.67 3.77
CA PRO A 15 -8.70 -8.54 4.93
C PRO A 15 -8.42 -7.73 6.19
N TRP A 16 -9.00 -8.16 7.32
CA TRP A 16 -8.69 -7.55 8.60
C TRP A 16 -7.23 -7.82 8.97
N GLN A 17 -6.42 -6.77 8.99
CA GLN A 17 -5.03 -6.86 9.41
C GLN A 17 -4.95 -6.91 10.94
N GLN A 18 -4.13 -7.81 11.47
CA GLN A 18 -3.84 -7.87 12.90
C GLN A 18 -2.87 -6.74 13.28
N TRP A 19 -3.05 -6.16 14.46
CA TRP A 19 -2.11 -5.16 14.96
C TRP A 19 -0.83 -5.84 15.47
N THR A 20 0.32 -5.46 14.92
CA THR A 20 1.63 -6.03 15.21
C THR A 20 2.61 -4.93 15.65
N THR A 21 3.91 -5.22 15.65
CA THR A 21 4.97 -4.23 15.92
C THR A 21 4.92 -3.12 14.88
N THR A 22 4.99 -1.87 15.33
CA THR A 22 5.03 -0.70 14.46
C THR A 22 6.39 -0.01 14.52
N TYR A 23 6.76 0.63 13.41
CA TYR A 23 7.84 1.60 13.39
C TYR A 23 7.53 2.84 14.26
N ASP A 24 8.58 3.58 14.60
CA ASP A 24 8.43 4.95 15.08
C ASP A 24 7.88 5.86 13.96
N MET A 25 7.32 7.01 14.35
CA MET A 25 6.57 7.87 13.44
C MET A 25 7.38 8.34 12.23
N GLU A 26 8.63 8.75 12.43
CA GLU A 26 9.49 9.26 11.35
C GLU A 26 9.87 8.15 10.36
N GLU A 27 10.16 6.96 10.87
CA GLU A 27 10.50 5.79 10.06
C GLU A 27 9.30 5.30 9.26
N GLY A 28 8.12 5.19 9.89
CA GLY A 28 6.89 4.81 9.20
C GLY A 28 6.46 5.82 8.13
N PHE A 29 6.68 7.12 8.38
CA PHE A 29 6.45 8.16 7.38
C PHE A 29 7.40 8.02 6.18
N SER A 30 8.67 7.72 6.42
CA SER A 30 9.66 7.50 5.35
C SER A 30 9.39 6.22 4.54
N ALA A 31 8.96 5.14 5.20
CA ALA A 31 8.66 3.85 4.55
C ALA A 31 7.31 3.85 3.81
N GLY A 32 6.39 4.75 4.18
CA GLY A 32 5.01 4.76 3.65
C GLY A 32 4.10 3.70 4.28
N THR A 33 4.58 3.02 5.33
CA THR A 33 3.83 2.07 6.15
C THR A 33 4.36 2.12 7.58
N ILE A 34 3.47 2.05 8.57
CA ILE A 34 3.88 1.91 9.98
C ILE A 34 4.22 0.45 10.35
N PHE A 35 3.89 -0.51 9.48
CA PHE A 35 4.08 -1.93 9.72
C PHE A 35 5.32 -2.42 8.97
N PRO A 36 6.39 -2.87 9.66
CA PRO A 36 7.62 -3.35 9.04
C PRO A 36 7.39 -4.53 8.09
N GLU A 37 6.39 -5.37 8.37
CA GLU A 37 6.04 -6.52 7.53
C GLU A 37 5.49 -6.15 6.14
N LEU A 38 5.02 -4.90 5.97
CA LEU A 38 4.53 -4.38 4.70
C LEU A 38 5.59 -3.59 3.93
N ASP A 39 6.75 -3.32 4.53
CA ASP A 39 7.87 -2.64 3.89
C ASP A 39 8.68 -3.64 3.05
N LEU A 40 8.10 -4.04 1.93
CA LEU A 40 8.65 -5.07 1.04
C LEU A 40 9.32 -4.42 -0.18
N PRO A 41 10.46 -4.96 -0.66
CA PRO A 41 11.12 -4.42 -1.84
C PRO A 41 10.18 -4.51 -3.04
N PHE A 42 10.16 -3.46 -3.86
CA PHE A 42 9.47 -3.51 -5.14
C PHE A 42 10.22 -4.42 -6.10
N LEU A 43 9.76 -5.67 -6.23
CA LEU A 43 10.34 -6.68 -7.11
C LEU A 43 9.86 -6.56 -8.57
N GLY A 44 9.30 -5.42 -8.97
CA GLY A 44 8.61 -5.26 -10.25
C GLY A 44 9.40 -5.81 -11.45
N GLY A 45 8.73 -6.60 -12.28
CA GLY A 45 9.21 -7.00 -13.61
C GLY A 45 8.66 -6.03 -14.65
N ALA A 46 9.53 -5.31 -15.35
CA ALA A 46 9.11 -4.62 -16.56
C ALA A 46 8.68 -5.66 -17.61
N CYS A 47 7.59 -5.41 -18.35
CA CYS A 47 7.38 -6.09 -19.63
C CYS A 47 8.61 -5.86 -20.50
N LYS A 48 9.19 -6.94 -21.04
CA LYS A 48 10.21 -6.88 -22.08
C LYS A 48 9.59 -6.71 -23.44
#